data_AF-A0A5B9Q6U5-F1
#
_entry.id   AF-A0A5B9Q6U5-F1
#
_cell.length_a   1.000
_cell.length_b   1.000
_cell.length_c   1.000
_cell.angle_alpha   90.00
_cell.angle_beta   90.00
_cell.angle_gamma   90.00
#
_symmetry.space_group_name_H-M   'P 1'
#
loop_
_entity.id
_entity.type
_entity.pdbx_description
1 polymer ?
#
loop_
_entity_poly.entity_id
_entity_poly.type
_entity_poly.pdbx_seq_one_letter_code
_entity_poly.pdbx_strand_id
1 'polypeptide(L)'
;MWAWEQDFLEKLPRFPTAKTQRDVAGRHYLTKADLNALYFATYELERPRGWKQPLTVGHYWRAALVVFFNYGVDTGTIFKTAAFHEPILWRHICWLPEPPNGQGKESRYGWLYYRRVKTKKQFYRPMNRVVKVHLKSLRLDSVEPDQPVFDCGSSRPNAQFQRLCTLAGVKTKQDVETGEEKSWVLKDLRKTCATYYDEHMPESSIEILGHSVGGVTYRHYAHRDPLAFKAIMSLPQPTAFTALVHGFDGECPCCRRRFRQA
;
A
#
# COMPACT_ATOMS: atom_id res chain seq x y z
N MET A 1 -14.29 31.70 2.09
CA MET A 1 -15.59 31.45 2.77
C MET A 1 -15.51 30.03 3.33
N TRP A 2 -15.15 29.92 4.61
CA TRP A 2 -14.75 28.68 5.29
C TRP A 2 -15.89 28.22 6.20
N ALA A 3 -16.29 26.95 6.10
CA ALA A 3 -17.34 26.35 6.91
C ALA A 3 -16.75 25.30 7.86
N TRP A 4 -15.95 25.77 8.82
CA TRP A 4 -15.55 24.99 9.99
C TRP A 4 -15.60 25.90 11.19
N GLU A 5 -16.83 26.22 11.60
CA GLU A 5 -17.15 26.62 12.97
C GLU A 5 -18.32 25.76 13.44
N GLN A 6 -18.12 25.19 14.63
CA GLN A 6 -19.08 24.47 15.47
C GLN A 6 -19.36 23.00 15.14
N ASP A 7 -18.64 22.12 15.86
CA ASP A 7 -19.27 21.22 16.82
C ASP A 7 -18.21 20.68 17.80
N PHE A 8 -18.33 21.12 19.06
CA PHE A 8 -17.62 20.51 20.19
C PHE A 8 -18.22 19.12 20.43
N LEU A 9 -17.48 18.06 20.11
CA LEU A 9 -17.89 16.68 20.36
C LEU A 9 -17.67 16.32 21.84
N GLU A 10 -18.72 16.43 22.65
CA GLU A 10 -18.76 15.97 24.06
C GLU A 10 -18.71 14.43 24.24
N LYS A 11 -18.49 13.65 23.17
CA LYS A 11 -18.28 12.19 23.23
C LYS A 11 -17.22 11.74 22.24
N LEU A 12 -16.38 10.79 22.68
CA LEU A 12 -15.33 10.15 21.89
C LEU A 12 -15.80 9.82 20.46
N PRO A 13 -15.05 10.16 19.40
CA PRO A 13 -15.33 9.62 18.08
C PRO A 13 -15.13 8.11 18.15
N ARG A 14 -16.22 7.36 18.12
CA ARG A 14 -16.18 5.93 17.85
C ARG A 14 -15.49 5.77 16.50
N PHE A 15 -14.58 4.79 16.39
CA PHE A 15 -14.02 4.37 15.11
C PHE A 15 -15.13 4.38 14.05
N PRO A 16 -14.90 4.92 12.84
CA PRO A 16 -15.94 4.91 11.82
C PRO A 16 -16.44 3.48 11.72
N THR A 17 -17.71 3.27 12.07
CA THR A 17 -18.35 1.97 11.97
C THR A 17 -18.08 1.49 10.56
N ALA A 18 -17.49 0.30 10.40
CA ALA A 18 -17.28 -0.29 9.09
C ALA A 18 -18.61 -0.17 8.34
N LYS A 19 -18.65 0.69 7.31
CA LYS A 19 -19.84 0.82 6.48
C LYS A 19 -20.11 -0.56 5.91
N THR A 20 -21.38 -0.96 5.85
CA THR A 20 -21.79 -2.19 5.17
C THR A 20 -21.09 -2.21 3.82
N GLN A 21 -20.25 -3.23 3.63
CA GLN A 21 -19.43 -3.40 2.44
C GLN A 21 -20.36 -3.35 1.22
N ARG A 22 -20.16 -2.40 0.32
CA ARG A 22 -20.86 -2.41 -0.97
C ARG A 22 -20.13 -3.42 -1.84
N ASP A 23 -20.65 -4.64 -1.85
CA ASP A 23 -20.21 -5.68 -2.76
C ASP A 23 -20.52 -5.25 -4.20
N VAL A 24 -19.52 -4.73 -4.90
CA VAL A 24 -19.60 -4.64 -6.36
C VAL A 24 -19.23 -6.02 -6.90
N ALA A 25 -20.25 -6.78 -7.31
CA ALA A 25 -20.14 -8.09 -7.95
C ALA A 25 -19.46 -9.20 -7.13
N GLY A 26 -19.74 -9.29 -5.81
CA GLY A 26 -19.26 -10.41 -4.97
C GLY A 26 -17.74 -10.45 -4.75
N ARG A 27 -17.03 -9.35 -5.01
CA ARG A 27 -15.57 -9.26 -4.83
C ARG A 27 -15.24 -8.58 -3.50
N HIS A 28 -14.70 -9.33 -2.55
CA HIS A 28 -14.22 -8.74 -1.30
C HIS A 28 -12.92 -7.95 -1.51
N TYR A 29 -12.94 -6.69 -1.09
CA TYR A 29 -11.76 -5.82 -0.99
C TYR A 29 -11.83 -5.00 0.31
N LEU A 30 -10.67 -4.53 0.77
CA LEU A 30 -10.58 -3.73 2.00
C LEU A 30 -11.03 -2.30 1.71
N THR A 31 -11.94 -1.76 2.53
CA THR A 31 -12.38 -0.38 2.36
C THR A 31 -11.28 0.60 2.79
N LYS A 32 -11.40 1.88 2.43
CA LYS A 32 -10.49 2.92 2.95
C LYS A 32 -10.50 3.01 4.49
N ALA A 33 -11.63 2.71 5.13
CA ALA A 33 -11.71 2.67 6.59
C ALA A 33 -10.86 1.52 7.15
N ASP A 34 -10.96 0.32 6.55
CA ASP A 34 -10.12 -0.82 6.93
C ASP A 34 -8.63 -0.54 6.69
N LEU A 35 -8.29 0.07 5.55
CA LEU A 35 -6.90 0.46 5.24
C LEU A 35 -6.36 1.49 6.24
N ASN A 36 -7.18 2.46 6.66
CA ASN A 36 -6.82 3.42 7.69
C ASN A 36 -6.58 2.72 9.04
N ALA A 37 -7.47 1.81 9.43
CA ALA A 37 -7.34 1.05 10.67
C ALA A 37 -6.06 0.17 10.66
N LEU A 38 -5.82 -0.54 9.56
CA LEU A 38 -4.60 -1.33 9.34
C LEU A 38 -3.35 -0.47 9.44
N TYR A 39 -3.34 0.73 8.86
CA TYR A 39 -2.22 1.65 8.93
C TYR A 39 -1.89 2.03 10.37
N PHE A 40 -2.88 2.45 11.17
CA PHE A 40 -2.63 2.84 12.57
C PHE A 40 -2.30 1.64 13.46
N ALA A 41 -2.90 0.47 13.22
CA ALA A 41 -2.59 -0.75 13.96
C ALA A 41 -1.11 -1.19 13.80
N THR A 42 -0.39 -0.71 12.78
CA THR A 42 1.05 -0.98 12.64
C THR A 42 1.87 -0.46 13.83
N TYR A 43 1.41 0.58 14.52
CA TYR A 43 2.07 1.10 15.71
C TYR A 43 1.99 0.17 16.92
N GLU A 44 1.11 -0.83 16.87
CA GLU A 44 0.95 -1.85 17.91
C GLU A 44 1.76 -3.12 17.59
N LEU A 45 2.39 -3.22 16.42
CA LEU A 45 3.18 -4.39 16.04
C LEU A 45 4.46 -4.47 16.86
N GLU A 46 4.48 -5.39 17.82
CA GLU A 46 5.64 -5.66 18.68
C GLU A 46 6.91 -6.00 17.89
N ARG A 47 8.06 -5.59 18.43
CA ARG A 47 9.36 -5.98 17.90
C ARG A 47 9.57 -7.49 18.14
N PRO A 48 9.85 -8.29 17.09
CA PRO A 48 10.18 -9.70 17.25
C PRO A 48 11.41 -9.88 18.13
N ARG A 49 11.50 -11.03 18.83
CA ARG A 49 12.67 -11.35 19.63
C ARG A 49 13.91 -11.39 18.73
N GLY A 50 14.98 -10.70 19.14
CA GLY A 50 16.22 -10.62 18.36
C GLY A 50 16.19 -9.63 17.20
N TRP A 51 15.18 -8.75 17.12
CA TRP A 51 15.13 -7.67 16.14
C TRP A 51 16.26 -6.67 16.34
N LYS A 52 17.14 -6.55 15.34
CA LYS A 52 18.33 -5.67 15.38
C LYS A 52 18.19 -4.39 14.56
N GLN A 53 17.12 -4.27 13.75
CA GLN A 53 16.93 -3.08 12.92
C GLN A 53 16.55 -1.88 13.80
N PRO A 54 17.03 -0.67 13.48
CA PRO A 54 16.69 0.55 14.23
C PRO A 54 15.20 0.88 14.12
N LEU A 55 14.61 0.67 12.93
CA LEU A 55 13.19 0.86 12.66
C LEU A 55 12.38 -0.32 13.21
N THR A 56 11.17 -0.04 13.68
CA THR A 56 10.26 -1.12 14.14
C THR A 56 9.64 -1.87 12.96
N VAL A 57 9.14 -3.07 13.21
CA VAL A 57 8.33 -3.81 12.22
C VAL A 57 7.15 -2.97 11.74
N GLY A 58 6.54 -2.19 12.63
CA GLY A 58 5.49 -1.23 12.28
C GLY A 58 5.88 -0.27 11.16
N HIS A 59 7.09 0.30 11.19
CA HIS A 59 7.57 1.22 10.15
C HIS A 59 7.56 0.57 8.76
N TYR A 60 8.15 -0.63 8.65
CA TYR A 60 8.18 -1.37 7.40
C TYR A 60 6.78 -1.74 6.91
N TRP A 61 5.88 -2.15 7.82
CA TRP A 61 4.50 -2.47 7.47
C TRP A 61 3.68 -1.24 7.03
N ARG A 62 3.89 -0.06 7.63
CA ARG A 62 3.23 1.19 7.18
C ARG A 62 3.58 1.49 5.72
N ALA A 63 4.87 1.51 5.41
CA ALA A 63 5.33 1.74 4.05
C ALA A 63 4.90 0.61 3.10
N ALA A 64 4.90 -0.65 3.54
CA ALA A 64 4.44 -1.78 2.74
C ALA A 64 2.97 -1.67 2.36
N LEU A 65 2.08 -1.30 3.31
CA LEU A 65 0.65 -1.08 3.04
C LEU A 65 0.44 -0.01 1.96
N VAL A 66 1.20 1.08 2.03
CA VAL A 66 1.18 2.15 1.03
C VAL A 66 1.59 1.63 -0.35
N VAL A 67 2.67 0.84 -0.44
CA VAL A 67 3.14 0.29 -1.71
C VAL A 67 2.18 -0.78 -2.26
N PHE A 68 1.60 -1.64 -1.41
CA PHE A 68 0.57 -2.58 -1.82
C PHE A 68 -0.66 -1.88 -2.39
N PHE A 69 -1.14 -0.82 -1.74
CA PHE A 69 -2.29 -0.05 -2.20
C PHE A 69 -2.03 0.66 -3.53
N ASN A 70 -0.84 1.25 -3.70
CA ASN A 70 -0.52 2.06 -4.87
C ASN A 70 -0.11 1.24 -6.09
N TYR A 71 0.39 0.01 -5.92
CA TYR A 71 0.97 -0.76 -7.05
C TYR A 71 0.51 -2.21 -7.14
N GLY A 72 -0.21 -2.72 -6.13
CA GLY A 72 -0.72 -4.09 -6.13
C GLY A 72 0.36 -5.15 -6.37
N VAL A 73 1.55 -4.92 -5.80
CA VAL A 73 2.70 -5.82 -5.91
C VAL A 73 2.41 -7.17 -5.24
N ASP A 74 3.13 -8.21 -5.67
CA ASP A 74 3.04 -9.52 -5.03
C ASP A 74 3.80 -9.51 -3.68
N THR A 75 3.43 -10.39 -2.75
CA THR A 75 4.08 -10.48 -1.42
C THR A 75 5.60 -10.60 -1.53
N GLY A 76 6.11 -11.41 -2.46
CA GLY A 76 7.55 -11.62 -2.65
C GLY A 76 8.30 -10.41 -3.21
N THR A 77 7.60 -9.45 -3.80
CA THR A 77 8.18 -8.17 -4.26
C THR A 77 8.41 -7.21 -3.09
N ILE A 78 7.71 -7.40 -1.96
CA ILE A 78 7.92 -6.62 -0.74
C ILE A 78 8.80 -7.39 0.23
N PHE A 79 8.41 -8.60 0.60
CA PHE A 79 9.08 -9.40 1.63
C PHE A 79 9.81 -10.60 1.03
N LYS A 80 11.15 -10.62 1.18
CA LYS A 80 11.99 -11.74 0.75
C LYS A 80 11.89 -12.91 1.73
N THR A 81 10.84 -13.72 1.61
CA THR A 81 10.61 -14.89 2.47
C THR A 81 11.02 -16.22 1.83
N ALA A 82 11.42 -16.21 0.55
CA ALA A 82 11.91 -17.39 -0.17
C ALA A 82 13.01 -16.98 -1.16
N ALA A 83 13.87 -17.94 -1.55
CA ALA A 83 15.02 -17.67 -2.42
C ALA A 83 14.64 -17.13 -3.82
N PHE A 84 13.48 -17.55 -4.35
CA PHE A 84 12.98 -17.10 -5.64
C PHE A 84 12.25 -15.74 -5.58
N HIS A 85 12.11 -15.13 -4.40
CA HIS A 85 11.53 -13.80 -4.28
C HIS A 85 12.52 -12.72 -4.73
N GLU A 86 12.03 -11.77 -5.52
CA GLU A 86 12.76 -10.57 -5.94
C GLU A 86 12.17 -9.34 -5.21
N PRO A 87 12.66 -9.00 -4.00
CA PRO A 87 12.16 -7.84 -3.27
C PRO A 87 12.58 -6.53 -3.94
N ILE A 88 11.88 -5.44 -3.61
CA ILE A 88 12.33 -4.08 -3.88
C ILE A 88 13.60 -3.82 -3.07
N LEU A 89 14.64 -3.36 -3.76
CA LEU A 89 15.95 -3.01 -3.21
C LEU A 89 16.15 -1.50 -3.31
N TRP A 90 17.07 -0.94 -2.52
CA TRP A 90 17.30 0.51 -2.52
C TRP A 90 17.69 1.06 -3.91
N ARG A 91 18.45 0.30 -4.71
CA ARG A 91 18.78 0.66 -6.11
C ARG A 91 17.58 0.75 -7.04
N HIS A 92 16.44 0.15 -6.66
CA HIS A 92 15.21 0.20 -7.46
C HIS A 92 14.38 1.47 -7.21
N ILE A 93 14.80 2.33 -6.27
CA ILE A 93 14.13 3.60 -5.99
C ILE A 93 14.95 4.74 -6.58
N CYS A 94 14.41 5.41 -7.59
CA CYS A 94 15.01 6.60 -8.18
C CYS A 94 14.32 7.85 -7.63
N TRP A 95 15.08 8.74 -7.02
CA TRP A 95 14.53 9.96 -6.40
C TRP A 95 14.42 11.14 -7.38
N LEU A 96 15.10 11.04 -8.52
CA LEU A 96 15.14 12.03 -9.59
C LEU A 96 13.82 12.06 -10.39
N PRO A 97 13.41 13.22 -10.93
CA PRO A 97 12.18 13.32 -11.70
C PRO A 97 12.13 12.48 -12.97
N GLU A 98 13.27 12.24 -13.60
CA GLU A 98 13.37 11.61 -14.90
C GLU A 98 13.12 10.10 -14.82
N PRO A 99 12.39 9.52 -15.80
CA PRO A 99 12.16 8.09 -15.85
C PRO A 99 13.48 7.31 -16.01
N PRO A 100 13.72 6.23 -15.22
CA PRO A 100 14.98 5.48 -15.28
C PRO A 100 15.24 4.79 -16.63
N ASN A 101 14.17 4.53 -17.40
CA ASN A 101 14.25 3.95 -18.73
C ASN A 101 14.32 5.00 -19.85
N GLY A 102 14.39 6.30 -19.50
CA GLY A 102 14.38 7.41 -20.46
C GLY A 102 13.06 7.62 -21.21
N GLN A 103 12.00 6.90 -20.84
CA GLN A 103 10.70 6.94 -21.53
C GLN A 103 9.57 7.31 -20.56
N GLY A 104 8.82 8.35 -20.88
CA GLY A 104 7.63 8.77 -20.14
C GLY A 104 7.70 10.19 -19.61
N LYS A 105 6.69 10.58 -18.84
CA LYS A 105 6.59 11.91 -18.21
C LYS A 105 7.39 11.96 -16.93
N GLU A 106 8.09 13.06 -16.67
CA GLU A 106 8.76 13.28 -15.39
C GLU A 106 7.80 13.19 -14.19
N SER A 107 8.27 12.57 -13.11
CA SER A 107 7.56 12.48 -11.85
C SER A 107 8.31 13.25 -10.78
N ARG A 108 7.77 14.37 -10.31
CA ARG A 108 8.36 15.18 -9.22
C ARG A 108 8.70 14.40 -7.94
N TYR A 109 8.12 13.21 -7.77
CA TYR A 109 8.33 12.37 -6.62
C TYR A 109 9.30 11.22 -6.84
N GLY A 110 9.80 11.05 -8.06
CA GLY A 110 10.69 9.97 -8.47
C GLY A 110 9.93 8.74 -8.96
N TRP A 111 10.65 7.62 -9.02
CA TRP A 111 10.24 6.37 -9.65
C TRP A 111 10.58 5.15 -8.81
N LEU A 112 9.73 4.14 -8.91
CA LEU A 112 9.91 2.83 -8.34
C LEU A 112 10.01 1.79 -9.45
N TYR A 113 11.08 1.00 -9.41
CA TYR A 113 11.27 -0.17 -10.25
C TYR A 113 10.95 -1.45 -9.49
N TYR A 114 10.32 -2.40 -10.14
CA TYR A 114 10.25 -3.78 -9.65
C TYR A 114 9.98 -4.75 -10.80
N ARG A 115 10.34 -6.01 -10.57
CA ARG A 115 10.06 -7.11 -11.50
C ARG A 115 9.11 -8.10 -10.86
N ARG A 116 8.21 -8.62 -11.68
CA ARG A 116 7.29 -9.69 -11.27
C ARG A 116 7.86 -11.04 -11.67
N VAL A 117 8.21 -11.86 -10.68
CA VAL A 117 8.88 -13.16 -10.90
C VAL A 117 8.07 -14.07 -11.83
N LYS A 118 6.77 -14.25 -11.55
CA LYS A 118 5.92 -15.19 -12.31
C LYS A 118 5.82 -14.85 -13.81
N THR A 119 5.76 -13.57 -14.16
CA THR A 119 5.56 -13.13 -15.55
C THR A 119 6.82 -12.57 -16.20
N LYS A 120 7.92 -12.44 -15.45
CA LYS A 120 9.15 -11.72 -15.80
C LYS A 120 8.93 -10.28 -16.29
N LYS A 121 7.73 -9.71 -16.08
CA LYS A 121 7.41 -8.34 -16.48
C LYS A 121 8.14 -7.35 -15.57
N GLN A 122 8.70 -6.32 -16.18
CA GLN A 122 9.37 -5.23 -15.50
C GLN A 122 8.45 -4.02 -15.45
N PHE A 123 8.46 -3.30 -14.33
CA PHE A 123 7.62 -2.14 -14.11
C PHE A 123 8.48 -0.96 -13.69
N TYR A 124 8.29 0.17 -14.36
CA TYR A 124 8.79 1.48 -13.95
C TYR A 124 7.57 2.34 -13.65
N ARG A 125 7.33 2.63 -12.37
CA ARG A 125 6.14 3.37 -11.94
C ARG A 125 6.51 4.69 -11.29
N PRO A 126 5.82 5.80 -11.61
CA PRO A 126 6.03 7.03 -10.88
C PRO A 126 5.64 6.81 -9.41
N MET A 127 6.39 7.41 -8.51
CA MET A 127 5.96 7.60 -7.13
C MET A 127 4.98 8.76 -7.06
N ASN A 128 3.99 8.68 -6.18
CA ASN A 128 3.25 9.86 -5.73
C ASN A 128 3.84 10.37 -4.41
N ARG A 129 3.29 11.48 -3.89
CA ARG A 129 3.80 12.11 -2.65
C ARG A 129 3.87 11.15 -1.49
N VAL A 130 2.80 10.39 -1.31
CA VAL A 130 2.61 9.47 -0.18
C VAL A 130 3.63 8.35 -0.25
N VAL A 131 3.79 7.70 -1.41
CA VAL A 131 4.80 6.65 -1.60
C VAL A 131 6.21 7.18 -1.34
N LYS A 132 6.58 8.33 -1.92
CA LYS A 132 7.92 8.92 -1.72
C LYS A 132 8.23 9.14 -0.25
N VAL A 133 7.29 9.73 0.50
CA VAL A 133 7.50 10.05 1.91
C VAL A 133 7.65 8.78 2.75
N HIS A 134 6.85 7.73 2.49
CA HIS A 134 6.96 6.46 3.21
C HIS A 134 8.24 5.69 2.88
N LEU A 135 8.68 5.71 1.63
CA LEU A 135 9.96 5.09 1.27
C LEU A 135 11.15 5.86 1.85
N LYS A 136 11.05 7.20 1.91
CA LYS A 136 12.07 8.03 2.56
C LYS A 136 12.14 7.80 4.06
N SER A 137 11.02 7.57 4.76
CA SER A 137 11.04 7.34 6.21
C SER A 137 11.67 6.00 6.60
N LEU A 138 11.80 5.05 5.66
CA LEU A 138 12.54 3.82 5.86
C LEU A 138 14.06 3.97 5.63
N ARG A 139 14.50 5.07 5.00
CA ARG A 139 15.89 5.23 4.59
C ARG A 139 16.73 5.64 5.79
N LEU A 140 17.72 4.81 6.11
CA LEU A 140 18.79 5.14 7.06
C LEU A 140 19.89 5.95 6.35
N ASP A 141 20.77 6.59 7.12
CA ASP A 141 21.85 7.45 6.59
C ASP A 141 22.76 6.70 5.61
N SER A 142 23.07 5.43 5.92
CA SER A 142 23.78 4.51 5.04
C SER A 142 22.87 3.33 4.69
N VAL A 143 22.54 3.19 3.40
CA VAL A 143 21.83 2.02 2.87
C VAL A 143 22.60 1.47 1.69
N GLU A 144 22.81 0.16 1.69
CA GLU A 144 23.45 -0.52 0.56
C GLU A 144 22.46 -0.63 -0.60
N PRO A 145 22.86 -0.33 -1.86
CA PRO A 145 21.96 -0.37 -3.01
C PRO A 145 21.24 -1.73 -3.18
N ASP A 146 21.91 -2.81 -2.78
CA ASP A 146 21.45 -4.19 -2.97
C ASP A 146 20.65 -4.73 -1.77
N GLN A 147 20.51 -3.93 -0.71
CA GLN A 147 19.74 -4.29 0.47
C GLN A 147 18.24 -4.15 0.20
N PRO A 148 17.40 -5.11 0.67
CA PRO A 148 15.95 -4.98 0.63
C PRO A 148 15.46 -3.76 1.39
N VAL A 149 14.48 -3.07 0.81
CA VAL A 149 13.85 -1.89 1.42
C VAL A 149 12.97 -2.28 2.61
N PHE A 150 12.32 -3.44 2.55
CA PHE A 150 11.36 -3.89 3.55
C PHE A 150 11.86 -5.10 4.31
N ASP A 151 11.61 -5.10 5.62
CA ASP A 151 11.75 -6.25 6.48
C ASP A 151 10.38 -6.60 7.10
N CYS A 152 10.03 -7.89 7.06
CA CYS A 152 8.73 -8.38 7.52
C CYS A 152 8.69 -8.62 9.04
N GLY A 153 9.84 -8.79 9.69
CA GLY A 153 9.90 -9.30 11.07
C GLY A 153 9.58 -10.78 11.23
N SER A 154 9.33 -11.50 10.13
CA SER A 154 8.91 -12.90 10.15
C SER A 154 9.12 -13.55 8.77
N SER A 155 9.27 -14.87 8.73
CA SER A 155 9.19 -15.67 7.49
C SER A 155 7.75 -15.91 7.01
N ARG A 156 6.74 -15.52 7.80
CA ARG A 156 5.31 -15.75 7.55
C ARG A 156 4.54 -14.43 7.41
N PRO A 157 4.66 -13.73 6.27
CA PRO A 157 4.08 -12.39 6.08
C PRO A 157 2.54 -12.40 6.15
N ASN A 158 1.87 -13.47 5.70
CA ASN A 158 0.41 -13.58 5.83
C ASN A 158 -0.04 -13.74 7.30
N ALA A 159 0.73 -14.45 8.14
CA ALA A 159 0.39 -14.57 9.56
C ALA A 159 0.53 -13.21 10.28
N GLN A 160 1.57 -12.44 9.94
CA GLN A 160 1.75 -11.09 10.44
C GLN A 160 0.64 -10.15 9.95
N PHE A 161 0.22 -10.26 8.70
CA PHE A 161 -0.90 -9.49 8.16
C PHE A 161 -2.22 -9.84 8.85
N GLN A 162 -2.49 -11.13 9.13
CA GLN A 162 -3.66 -11.55 9.88
C GLN A 162 -3.65 -11.00 11.31
N ARG A 163 -2.51 -11.03 11.99
CA ARG A 163 -2.34 -10.37 13.30
C ARG A 163 -2.65 -8.87 13.19
N LEU A 164 -2.18 -8.20 12.15
CA LEU A 164 -2.48 -6.80 11.91
C LEU A 164 -3.97 -6.55 11.67
N CYS A 165 -4.66 -7.42 10.93
CA CYS A 165 -6.12 -7.35 10.76
C CYS A 165 -6.84 -7.47 12.11
N THR A 166 -6.40 -8.38 12.99
CA THR A 166 -6.95 -8.54 14.33
C THR A 166 -6.75 -7.27 15.17
N LEU A 167 -5.55 -6.69 15.19
CA LEU A 167 -5.26 -5.45 15.90
C LEU A 167 -6.09 -4.27 15.37
N ALA A 168 -6.30 -4.22 14.06
CA ALA A 168 -7.11 -3.20 13.40
C ALA A 168 -8.62 -3.41 13.57
N GLY A 169 -9.06 -4.54 14.14
CA GLY A 169 -10.49 -4.89 14.23
C GLY A 169 -11.17 -5.11 12.88
N VAL A 170 -10.40 -5.46 11.83
CA VAL A 170 -10.94 -5.73 10.50
C VAL A 170 -11.62 -7.08 10.51
N LYS A 171 -12.93 -7.09 10.20
CA LYS A 171 -13.74 -8.31 10.16
C LYS A 171 -13.25 -9.27 9.07
N THR A 172 -13.44 -10.56 9.29
CA THR A 172 -13.23 -11.60 8.27
C THR A 172 -14.12 -11.35 7.05
N LYS A 173 -13.69 -11.84 5.89
CA LYS A 173 -14.53 -11.82 4.69
C LYS A 173 -15.45 -13.04 4.74
N GLN A 174 -16.72 -12.84 4.44
CA GLN A 174 -17.69 -13.93 4.38
C GLN A 174 -17.86 -14.36 2.93
N ASP A 175 -17.60 -15.63 2.65
CA ASP A 175 -17.82 -16.20 1.33
C ASP A 175 -19.31 -16.20 1.00
N VAL A 176 -19.70 -15.57 -0.12
CA VAL A 176 -21.12 -15.37 -0.47
C VAL A 176 -21.84 -16.69 -0.80
N GLU A 177 -21.12 -17.67 -1.33
CA GLU A 177 -21.71 -18.95 -1.76
C GLU A 177 -21.84 -19.94 -0.60
N THR A 178 -20.83 -19.97 0.28
CA THR A 178 -20.72 -20.96 1.37
C THR A 178 -21.07 -20.39 2.74
N GLY A 179 -21.11 -19.07 2.89
CA GLY A 179 -21.26 -18.39 4.17
C GLY A 179 -20.02 -18.48 5.08
N GLU A 180 -18.96 -19.15 4.65
CA GLU A 180 -17.75 -19.37 5.44
C GLU A 180 -16.96 -18.09 5.68
N GLU A 181 -16.50 -17.89 6.91
CA GLU A 181 -15.57 -16.83 7.23
C GLU A 181 -14.15 -17.19 6.78
N LYS A 182 -13.56 -16.33 5.95
CA LYS A 182 -12.17 -16.47 5.48
C LYS A 182 -11.34 -15.30 5.99
N SER A 183 -10.12 -15.58 6.40
CA SER A 183 -9.18 -14.54 6.80
C SER A 183 -8.66 -13.74 5.60
N TRP A 184 -8.34 -12.48 5.84
CA TRP A 184 -7.61 -11.65 4.87
C TRP A 184 -6.18 -12.15 4.70
N VAL A 185 -5.69 -12.07 3.46
CA VAL A 185 -4.31 -12.39 3.10
C VAL A 185 -3.75 -11.31 2.17
N LEU A 186 -2.43 -11.21 2.05
CA LEU A 186 -1.77 -10.13 1.30
C LEU A 186 -2.18 -10.07 -0.17
N LYS A 187 -2.56 -11.20 -0.80
CA LYS A 187 -3.10 -11.20 -2.16
C LYS A 187 -4.41 -10.40 -2.29
N ASP A 188 -5.16 -10.22 -1.21
CA ASP A 188 -6.39 -9.43 -1.20
C ASP A 188 -6.10 -7.91 -1.22
N LEU A 189 -4.92 -7.47 -0.76
CA LEU A 189 -4.48 -6.08 -0.97
C LEU A 189 -4.24 -5.78 -2.44
N ARG A 190 -3.76 -6.75 -3.22
CA ARG A 190 -3.63 -6.62 -4.68
C ARG A 190 -4.99 -6.48 -5.35
N LYS A 191 -6.01 -7.24 -4.91
CA LYS A 191 -7.39 -7.06 -5.39
C LYS A 191 -7.93 -5.69 -5.02
N THR A 192 -7.68 -5.26 -3.78
CA THR A 192 -8.07 -3.93 -3.28
C THR A 192 -7.46 -2.82 -4.12
N CYS A 193 -6.17 -2.89 -4.43
CA CYS A 193 -5.50 -2.00 -5.37
C CYS A 193 -6.22 -1.98 -6.73
N ALA A 194 -6.50 -3.15 -7.31
CA ALA A 194 -7.18 -3.25 -8.61
C ALA A 194 -8.53 -2.53 -8.60
N THR A 195 -9.35 -2.81 -7.59
CA THR A 195 -10.69 -2.24 -7.44
C THR A 195 -10.63 -0.72 -7.34
N TYR A 196 -9.77 -0.17 -6.48
CA TYR A 196 -9.66 1.28 -6.33
C TYR A 196 -9.14 1.99 -7.58
N TYR A 197 -8.27 1.33 -8.35
CA TYR A 197 -7.84 1.89 -9.63
C TYR A 197 -8.96 1.91 -10.65
N ASP A 198 -9.72 0.82 -10.81
CA ASP A 198 -10.84 0.78 -11.76
C ASP A 198 -12.00 1.70 -11.34
N GLU A 199 -12.28 1.83 -10.04
CA GLU A 199 -13.26 2.80 -9.52
C GLU A 199 -12.83 4.25 -9.77
N HIS A 200 -11.54 4.56 -9.61
CA HIS A 200 -10.99 5.90 -9.81
C HIS A 200 -10.82 6.26 -11.29
N MET A 201 -10.35 5.30 -12.08
CA MET A 201 -10.04 5.42 -13.49
C MET A 201 -10.30 4.08 -14.17
N PRO A 202 -11.46 3.89 -14.81
CA PRO A 202 -11.84 2.63 -15.43
C PRO A 202 -10.74 2.07 -16.33
N GLU A 203 -10.57 0.74 -16.27
CA GLU A 203 -9.57 -0.05 -17.00
C GLU A 203 -8.11 0.18 -16.60
N SER A 204 -7.82 1.14 -15.71
CA SER A 204 -6.43 1.40 -15.30
C SER A 204 -5.82 0.24 -14.50
N SER A 205 -6.62 -0.60 -13.82
CA SER A 205 -6.08 -1.70 -13.02
C SER A 205 -5.31 -2.72 -13.84
N ILE A 206 -5.72 -2.96 -15.09
CA ILE A 206 -5.07 -3.87 -16.04
C ILE A 206 -3.64 -3.41 -16.29
N GLU A 207 -3.48 -2.10 -16.51
CA GLU A 207 -2.18 -1.49 -16.72
C GLU A 207 -1.35 -1.51 -15.45
N ILE A 208 -1.88 -1.04 -14.32
CA ILE A 208 -1.15 -0.99 -13.05
C ILE A 208 -0.61 -2.37 -12.67
N LEU A 209 -1.46 -3.40 -12.75
CA LEU A 209 -1.13 -4.77 -12.39
C LEU A 209 -0.41 -5.56 -13.51
N GLY A 210 -0.35 -5.00 -14.71
CA GLY A 210 0.26 -5.60 -15.90
C GLY A 210 -0.37 -6.92 -16.32
N HIS A 211 -1.70 -7.04 -16.24
CA HIS A 211 -2.41 -8.21 -16.73
C HIS A 211 -2.37 -8.25 -18.27
N SER A 212 -2.13 -9.43 -18.84
CA SER A 212 -2.18 -9.60 -20.29
C SER A 212 -3.65 -9.68 -20.72
N VAL A 213 -4.00 -8.95 -21.78
CA VAL A 213 -5.38 -8.80 -22.26
C VAL A 213 -5.44 -9.42 -23.65
N GLY A 214 -6.38 -10.35 -23.85
CA GLY A 214 -6.43 -11.25 -25.02
C GLY A 214 -6.97 -10.63 -26.31
N GLY A 215 -7.45 -9.38 -26.30
CA GLY A 215 -8.08 -8.75 -27.47
C GLY A 215 -7.07 -8.10 -28.41
N VAL A 216 -7.16 -8.41 -29.72
CA VAL A 216 -6.34 -7.81 -30.79
C VAL A 216 -6.53 -6.29 -30.82
N THR A 217 -7.76 -5.80 -30.66
CA THR A 217 -8.09 -4.36 -30.51
C THR A 217 -7.44 -3.72 -29.28
N TYR A 218 -7.28 -4.47 -28.18
CA TYR A 218 -6.66 -3.96 -26.96
C TYR A 218 -5.15 -3.74 -27.15
N ARG A 219 -4.46 -4.63 -27.90
CA ARG A 219 -3.03 -4.49 -28.19
C ARG A 219 -2.67 -3.25 -29.03
N HIS A 220 -3.64 -2.66 -29.75
CA HIS A 220 -3.43 -1.52 -30.64
C HIS A 220 -3.67 -0.14 -29.99
N TYR A 221 -4.11 -0.06 -28.73
CA TYR A 221 -4.14 1.21 -28.00
C TYR A 221 -2.71 1.62 -27.60
N ALA A 222 -2.09 2.36 -28.52
CA ALA A 222 -0.83 3.04 -28.39
C ALA A 222 -0.78 3.93 -27.14
N HIS A 223 0.36 3.90 -26.45
CA HIS A 223 0.70 4.67 -25.23
C HIS A 223 -0.26 4.49 -24.03
N ARG A 224 -0.07 3.38 -23.30
CA ARG A 224 -0.74 3.12 -22.00
C ARG A 224 -0.01 3.68 -20.79
N ASP A 225 1.28 4.01 -20.94
CA ASP A 225 2.08 4.64 -19.89
C ASP A 225 1.48 5.96 -19.36
N PRO A 226 0.89 6.84 -20.20
CA PRO A 226 0.15 8.02 -19.73
C PRO A 226 -1.05 7.69 -18.84
N LEU A 227 -1.76 6.58 -19.09
CA LEU A 227 -2.92 6.17 -18.28
C LEU A 227 -2.45 5.71 -16.90
N ALA A 228 -1.48 4.80 -16.85
CA ALA A 228 -0.89 4.33 -15.59
C ALA A 228 -0.28 5.48 -14.79
N PHE A 229 0.43 6.39 -15.46
CA PHE A 229 1.00 7.58 -14.83
C PHE A 229 -0.10 8.46 -14.23
N LYS A 230 -1.13 8.82 -15.02
CA LYS A 230 -2.24 9.66 -14.54
C LYS A 230 -2.98 8.99 -13.39
N ALA A 231 -3.25 7.69 -13.48
CA ALA A 231 -3.92 6.91 -12.46
C ALA A 231 -3.15 6.95 -11.14
N ILE A 232 -1.86 6.58 -11.13
CA ILE A 232 -1.02 6.56 -9.91
C ILE A 232 -0.92 7.95 -9.27
N MET A 233 -0.72 8.98 -10.10
CA MET A 233 -0.51 10.34 -9.63
C MET A 233 -1.77 11.00 -9.06
N SER A 234 -2.95 10.52 -9.43
CA SER A 234 -4.24 11.06 -9.00
C SER A 234 -5.04 10.14 -8.08
N LEU A 235 -4.57 8.93 -7.79
CA LEU A 235 -5.28 7.95 -6.96
C LEU A 235 -5.60 8.53 -5.58
N PRO A 236 -6.88 8.65 -5.18
CA PRO A 236 -7.26 9.18 -3.89
C PRO A 236 -6.81 8.26 -2.75
N GLN A 237 -5.86 8.73 -1.95
CA GLN A 237 -5.24 7.93 -0.89
C GLN A 237 -6.16 7.78 0.34
N PRO A 238 -6.07 6.67 1.08
CA PRO A 238 -6.57 6.59 2.45
C PRO A 238 -5.98 7.73 3.30
N THR A 239 -6.81 8.34 4.15
CA THR A 239 -6.41 9.51 4.94
C THR A 239 -5.28 9.21 5.92
N ALA A 240 -5.18 7.98 6.43
CA ALA A 240 -4.07 7.58 7.29
C ALA A 240 -2.72 7.64 6.55
N PHE A 241 -2.70 7.37 5.25
CA PHE A 241 -1.48 7.40 4.46
C PHE A 241 -0.95 8.82 4.22
N THR A 242 -1.76 9.86 4.44
CA THR A 242 -1.28 11.24 4.36
C THR A 242 -0.76 11.75 5.70
N ALA A 243 -0.91 11.00 6.80
CA ALA A 243 -0.50 11.43 8.15
C ALA A 243 0.99 11.80 8.21
N LEU A 244 1.85 10.95 7.67
CA LEU A 244 3.29 11.20 7.57
C LEU A 244 3.65 12.37 6.66
N VAL A 245 2.87 12.59 5.60
CA VAL A 245 3.07 13.74 4.71
C VAL A 245 2.78 15.07 5.42
N HIS A 246 1.87 15.06 6.38
CA HIS A 246 1.43 16.22 7.13
C HIS A 246 2.11 16.37 8.51
N GLY A 247 3.01 15.45 8.87
CA GLY A 247 3.81 15.54 10.09
C GLY A 247 3.08 15.16 11.39
N PHE A 248 1.96 14.44 11.31
CA PHE A 248 1.26 13.91 12.48
C PHE A 248 1.31 12.37 12.56
N ASP A 249 2.26 11.75 11.85
CA ASP A 249 2.56 10.32 12.01
C ASP A 249 3.06 10.09 13.45
N GLY A 250 2.57 9.04 14.10
CA GLY A 250 2.92 8.71 15.48
C GLY A 250 1.93 9.21 16.54
N GLU A 251 0.89 9.97 16.16
CA GLU A 251 -0.14 10.45 17.09
C GLU A 251 -1.55 10.04 16.66
N CYS A 252 -2.45 9.77 17.62
CA CYS A 252 -3.87 9.59 17.28
C CYS A 252 -4.41 10.88 16.67
N PRO A 253 -5.04 10.84 15.48
CA PRO A 253 -5.74 12.00 14.92
C PRO A 253 -6.84 12.54 15.85
N CYS A 254 -7.37 11.69 16.73
CA CYS A 254 -8.46 11.96 17.65
C CYS A 254 -8.04 12.78 18.89
N CYS A 255 -6.99 12.34 19.57
CA CYS A 255 -6.62 12.83 20.90
C CYS A 255 -5.15 13.25 21.00
N ARG A 256 -4.41 13.21 19.88
CA ARG A 256 -2.98 13.55 19.79
C ARG A 256 -2.07 12.72 20.70
N ARG A 257 -2.60 11.65 21.33
CA ARG A 257 -1.80 10.71 22.11
C ARG A 257 -0.80 10.01 21.20
N ARG A 258 0.47 9.99 21.60
CA ARG A 258 1.51 9.25 20.91
C ARG A 258 1.22 7.74 20.94
N PHE A 259 1.40 7.09 19.81
CA PHE A 259 1.34 5.65 19.73
C PHE A 259 2.57 5.02 20.39
N ARG A 260 2.43 3.78 20.87
CA ARG A 260 3.46 3.07 21.64
C ARG A 260 4.78 2.90 20.88
N GLN A 261 4.72 2.78 19.55
CA GLN A 261 5.90 2.65 18.69
C GLN A 261 6.01 3.78 17.65
N ALA A 262 5.56 4.97 18.03
CA ALA A 262 5.81 6.21 17.28
C ALA A 262 7.30 6.51 17.16
#